data_AF-A0A1I3UWY0-F1
#
_entry.id   AF-A0A1I3UWY0-F1
#
_cell.length_a   1.000
_cell.length_b   1.000
_cell.length_c   1.000
_cell.angle_alpha   90.00
_cell.angle_beta   90.00
_cell.angle_gamma   90.00
#
_symmetry.space_group_name_H-M   'P 1'
#
loop_
_entity.id
_entity.type
_entity.pdbx_description
1 polymer ?
#
loop_
_entity_poly.entity_id
_entity_poly.type
_entity_poly.pdbx_seq_one_letter_code
_entity_poly.pdbx_strand_id
1 'polypeptide(L)' 'MPTMEIKLRNDVVERLKRDQHLRTKLALELRRSYATIQRYVNDNSELLTTATALRIISEELGIDRSDLLEEA' A
#
# COMPACT_ATOMS: atom_id res chain seq x y z
N MET A 1 16.63 -20.23 -2.26
CA MET A 1 15.21 -19.97 -1.96
C MET A 1 14.83 -18.74 -2.77
N PRO A 2 13.91 -18.80 -3.74
CA PRO A 2 13.37 -17.57 -4.31
C PRO A 2 12.57 -16.88 -3.21
N THR A 3 12.98 -15.68 -2.82
CA THR A 3 12.19 -14.81 -1.95
C THR A 3 10.97 -14.42 -2.77
N MET A 4 9.82 -15.02 -2.50
CA MET A 4 8.55 -14.57 -3.07
C MET A 4 8.35 -13.12 -2.59
N GLU A 5 8.51 -12.15 -3.48
CA GLU A 5 8.25 -10.75 -3.18
C GLU A 5 6.74 -10.55 -3.12
N ILE A 6 6.21 -10.38 -1.91
CA ILE A 6 4.79 -10.09 -1.71
C ILE A 6 4.57 -8.60 -1.99
N LYS A 7 3.73 -8.28 -2.97
CA LYS A 7 3.41 -6.91 -3.38
C LYS A 7 1.92 -6.63 -3.25
N LEU A 8 1.54 -5.35 -3.30
CA LEU A 8 0.12 -5.00 -3.43
C LEU A 8 -0.35 -5.36 -4.83
N ARG A 9 -1.60 -5.83 -4.92
CA ARG A 9 -2.25 -6.04 -6.22
C ARG A 9 -2.33 -4.73 -7.01
N ASN A 10 -2.23 -4.84 -8.33
CA ASN A 10 -2.23 -3.67 -9.20
C ASN A 10 -3.51 -2.82 -9.09
N ASP A 11 -4.68 -3.43 -8.86
CA ASP A 11 -5.95 -2.72 -8.66
C ASP A 11 -5.95 -1.87 -7.38
N VAL A 12 -5.37 -2.38 -6.30
CA VAL A 12 -5.16 -1.65 -5.04
C VAL A 12 -4.19 -0.49 -5.23
N VAL A 13 -3.09 -0.71 -5.95
CA VAL A 13 -2.11 0.35 -6.28
C VAL A 13 -2.76 1.45 -7.11
N GLU A 14 -3.55 1.12 -8.11
CA GLU A 14 -4.25 2.10 -8.94
C GLU A 14 -5.29 2.90 -8.15
N ARG A 15 -6.01 2.26 -7.20
CA ARG A 15 -6.86 2.98 -6.25
C ARG A 15 -6.04 3.92 -5.36
N LEU A 16 -4.93 3.45 -4.81
CA LEU A 16 -3.99 4.25 -4.01
C LEU A 16 -3.45 5.46 -4.78
N LYS A 17 -3.21 5.36 -6.09
CA LYS A 17 -2.77 6.48 -6.95
C LYS A 17 -3.88 7.50 -7.20
N ARG A 18 -5.14 7.11 -7.14
CA ARG A 18 -6.29 8.02 -7.35
C ARG A 18 -6.76 8.66 -6.05
N ASP A 19 -6.63 7.96 -4.93
CA ASP A 19 -7.11 8.43 -3.64
C ASP A 19 -6.06 9.25 -2.87
N GLN A 20 -6.20 10.57 -2.92
CA GLN A 20 -5.34 11.50 -2.19
C GLN A 20 -5.52 11.41 -0.66
N HIS A 21 -6.73 11.11 -0.19
CA HIS A 21 -7.01 10.99 1.24
C HIS A 21 -6.25 9.80 1.82
N LEU A 22 -6.35 8.64 1.17
CA LEU A 22 -5.66 7.42 1.56
C LEU A 22 -4.14 7.62 1.61
N ARG A 23 -3.54 8.27 0.60
CA ARG A 23 -2.10 8.56 0.59
C ARG A 23 -1.68 9.50 1.72
N THR A 24 -2.51 10.50 2.02
CA THR A 24 -2.27 11.43 3.13
C THR A 24 -2.32 10.69 4.47
N LYS A 25 -3.31 9.83 4.67
CA LYS A 25 -3.46 9.01 5.88
C LYS A 25 -2.28 8.06 6.06
N LEU A 26 -1.86 7.39 4.98
CA LEU A 26 -0.64 6.57 4.98
C LEU A 26 0.61 7.38 5.33
N ALA A 27 0.76 8.62 4.81
CA ALA A 27 1.90 9.47 5.11
C ALA A 27 1.98 9.82 6.61
N LEU A 28 0.83 10.16 7.22
CA LEU A 28 0.74 10.48 8.64
C LEU A 28 1.05 9.25 9.51
N GLU A 29 0.38 8.13 9.25
CA GLU A 29 0.50 6.91 10.06
C GLU A 29 1.89 6.27 9.94
N LEU A 30 2.47 6.25 8.74
CA LEU A 30 3.82 5.71 8.51
C LEU A 30 4.92 6.73 8.88
N ARG A 31 4.56 7.95 9.29
CA ARG A 31 5.48 9.05 9.58
C ARG A 31 6.47 9.26 8.42
N ARG A 32 5.92 9.39 7.21
CA ARG A 32 6.69 9.63 5.98
C ARG A 32 6.14 10.86 5.29
N SER A 33 6.97 11.50 4.47
CA SER A 33 6.48 12.58 3.63
C SER A 33 5.52 12.01 2.58
N TYR A 34 4.59 12.84 2.13
CA TYR A 34 3.67 12.48 1.06
C TYR A 34 4.41 12.07 -0.22
N ALA A 35 5.51 12.76 -0.56
CA ALA A 35 6.37 12.41 -1.70
C ALA A 35 6.96 11.00 -1.58
N THR A 36 7.36 10.60 -0.37
CA THR A 36 7.85 9.25 -0.11
C THR A 36 6.76 8.20 -0.30
N ILE A 37 5.54 8.44 0.21
CA ILE A 37 4.40 7.54 -0.02
C ILE A 37 4.07 7.44 -1.51
N GLN A 38 4.06 8.56 -2.23
CA GLN A 38 3.81 8.57 -3.67
C GLN A 38 4.83 7.75 -4.43
N ARG A 39 6.13 7.83 -4.05
CA ARG A 39 7.16 6.95 -4.60
C ARG A 39 6.88 5.48 -4.30
N TYR A 40 6.54 5.14 -3.06
CA TYR A 40 6.24 3.75 -2.68
C TYR A 40 5.06 3.18 -3.46
N VAL A 41 4.01 3.98 -3.68
CA VAL A 41 2.84 3.57 -4.47
C VAL A 41 3.23 3.37 -5.94
N ASN A 42 4.05 4.27 -6.49
CA ASN A 42 4.51 4.15 -7.89
C ASN A 42 5.40 2.93 -8.11
N ASP A 43 6.28 2.64 -7.16
CA ASP A 43 7.24 1.54 -7.23
C ASP A 43 6.65 0.20 -6.73
N ASN A 44 5.38 0.19 -6.30
CA ASN A 44 4.74 -0.93 -5.60
C ASN A 44 5.66 -1.54 -4.52
N SER A 45 6.19 -0.65 -3.67
CA SER A 45 7.20 -1.00 -2.68
C SER A 45 6.65 -1.91 -1.58
N GLU A 46 7.45 -2.89 -1.16
CA GLU A 46 7.19 -3.74 0.01
C GLU A 46 6.93 -2.96 1.31
N LEU A 47 7.35 -1.68 1.38
CA LEU A 47 7.05 -0.84 2.54
C LEU A 47 5.53 -0.59 2.71
N LEU A 48 4.74 -0.77 1.65
CA LEU A 48 3.28 -0.74 1.68
C LEU A 48 2.64 -2.08 2.06
N THR A 49 3.40 -3.17 2.13
CA THR A 49 2.93 -4.48 2.61
C THR A 49 3.19 -4.70 4.11
N THR A 50 3.69 -3.68 4.80
CA THR A 50 3.81 -3.69 6.27
C THR A 50 2.43 -3.80 6.94
N ALA A 51 2.37 -4.44 8.11
CA ALA A 51 1.10 -4.65 8.83
C ALA A 51 0.30 -3.35 9.08
N THR A 52 1.00 -2.25 9.33
CA THR A 52 0.41 -0.92 9.51
C THR A 52 -0.19 -0.38 8.21
N ALA A 53 0.57 -0.45 7.10
CA ALA A 53 0.09 0.00 5.79
C ALA A 53 -1.12 -0.83 5.32
N LEU A 54 -1.03 -2.16 5.42
CA LEU A 54 -2.13 -3.06 5.07
C LEU A 54 -3.36 -2.84 5.95
N ARG A 55 -3.19 -2.48 7.23
CA ARG A 55 -4.31 -2.11 8.10
C ARG A 55 -5.07 -0.91 7.52
N ILE A 56 -4.35 0.16 7.20
CA ILE A 56 -4.93 1.42 6.74
C ILE A 56 -5.60 1.23 5.39
N ILE A 57 -4.94 0.54 4.46
CA ILE A 57 -5.48 0.26 3.12
C ILE A 57 -6.75 -0.58 3.24
N SER A 58 -6.75 -1.60 4.10
CA SER A 58 -7.93 -2.46 4.34
C SER A 58 -9.10 -1.66 4.93
N GLU A 59 -8.84 -0.87 5.97
CA GLU A 59 -9.85 -0.03 6.64
C GLU A 59 -10.48 1.00 5.68
N GLU A 60 -9.67 1.63 4.83
CA GLU A 60 -10.14 2.68 3.92
C GLU A 60 -10.83 2.13 2.66
N LEU A 61 -10.35 1.01 2.13
CA LEU A 61 -10.94 0.41 0.93
C LEU A 61 -12.08 -0.57 1.24
N GLY A 62 -12.25 -0.97 2.50
CA GLY A 62 -13.22 -1.99 2.91
C GLY A 62 -12.93 -3.37 2.32
N ILE A 63 -11.64 -3.68 2.10
CA ILE A 63 -11.17 -4.94 1.50
C ILE A 63 -10.40 -5.72 2.56
N ASP A 64 -10.57 -7.04 2.59
CA ASP A 64 -9.82 -7.91 3.49
C ASP A 64 -8.33 -7.93 3.18
N ARG A 65 -7.50 -8.04 4.21
CA ARG A 65 -6.03 -7.97 4.07
C ARG A 65 -5.46 -9.04 3.13
N SER A 66 -6.06 -10.23 3.10
CA SER A 66 -5.67 -11.32 2.19
C SER A 66 -5.85 -10.95 0.73
N ASP A 67 -6.81 -10.09 0.43
CA ASP A 67 -7.21 -9.74 -0.93
C ASP A 67 -6.45 -8.52 -1.46
N LEU A 68 -5.60 -7.90 -0.64
CA LEU A 68 -4.77 -6.75 -1.00
C LEU A 68 -3.43 -7.15 -1.65
N LEU A 69 -3.00 -8.39 -1.45
CA LEU A 69 -1.66 -8.87 -1.78
C LEU A 69 -1.67 -9.77 -3.02
N GLU A 70 -0.58 -9.73 -3.79
CA GLU A 70 -0.31 -10.61 -4.92
C GLU A 70 1.09 -11.21 -4.79
N GLU A 71 1.24 -12.46 -5.22
CA GLU A 71 2.56 -13.07 -5.41
C GLU A 71 3.15 -12.53 -6.73
N ALA A 72 4.34 -11.90 -6.65
CA ALA A 72 5.05 -11.34 -7.81
C ALA A 72 6.14 -12.27 -8.35
#